data_AF-A0A818ND91-F1
#
_entry.id   AF-A0A818ND91-F1
#
_cell.length_a   1.000
_cell.length_b   1.000
_cell.length_c   1.000
_cell.angle_alpha   90.00
_cell.angle_beta   90.00
_cell.angle_gamma   90.00
#
_symmetry.space_group_name_H-M   'P 1'
#
loop_
_entity.id
_entity.type
_entity.pdbx_description
1 polymer ?
#
loop_
_entity_poly.entity_id
_entity_poly.type
_entity_poly.pdbx_seq_one_letter_code
_entity_poly.pdbx_strand_id
1 'polypeptide(L)'
;MLARCSIIAKRTFSKDLLATRWKRSDPNRYWRVQHKLPKDDEEHGPLTDLPDYSYLNDEPSHLSTSQRKKYDFNASVVHRIHELDAELINAKELYAKKIESTMTDYNITVQIAQHIKTPSSSKKTKIQSLDKKAIPSISNPNEYSLQPNLLNALCEATTYISSVLFSLLVKWIRE
;
A
#
# COMPACT_ATOMS: atom_id res chain seq x y z
N MET A 1 -30.57 -23.39 -55.06
CA MET A 1 -31.23 -22.08 -55.11
C MET A 1 -31.24 -21.52 -53.69
N LEU A 2 -30.15 -20.89 -53.26
CA LEU A 2 -29.93 -19.43 -53.27
C LEU A 2 -31.00 -18.61 -52.52
N ALA A 3 -30.55 -18.10 -51.36
CA ALA A 3 -30.80 -16.76 -50.82
C ALA A 3 -32.18 -16.52 -50.16
N ARG A 4 -32.34 -15.77 -49.07
CA ARG A 4 -31.56 -14.64 -48.52
C ARG A 4 -31.75 -14.56 -47.00
N CYS A 5 -30.66 -14.57 -46.23
CA CYS A 5 -30.68 -14.00 -44.88
C CYS A 5 -30.63 -12.47 -45.01
N SER A 6 -31.73 -11.78 -44.64
CA SER A 6 -31.71 -10.33 -44.47
C SER A 6 -31.06 -10.01 -43.12
N ILE A 7 -29.75 -9.76 -43.15
CA ILE A 7 -29.03 -9.15 -42.04
C ILE A 7 -29.48 -7.68 -41.97
N ILE A 8 -30.56 -7.42 -41.23
CA ILE A 8 -30.88 -6.08 -40.77
C ILE A 8 -29.94 -5.80 -39.60
N ALA A 9 -28.73 -5.34 -39.93
CA ALA A 9 -27.82 -4.75 -38.97
C ALA A 9 -28.48 -3.45 -38.46
N LYS A 10 -29.21 -3.56 -37.35
CA LYS A 10 -29.56 -2.40 -36.54
C LYS A 10 -28.24 -1.82 -36.04
N ARG A 11 -27.72 -0.81 -36.74
CA ARG A 11 -26.70 0.10 -36.19
C ARG A 11 -27.32 0.75 -34.96
N THR A 12 -27.18 0.12 -33.81
CA THR A 12 -27.25 0.81 -32.53
C THR A 12 -26.04 1.74 -32.53
N PHE A 13 -26.29 2.99 -32.95
CA PHE A 13 -25.35 4.07 -32.79
C PHE A 13 -25.10 4.18 -31.28
N SER A 14 -24.00 3.59 -30.82
CA SER A 14 -23.61 3.61 -29.41
C SER A 14 -23.52 5.06 -28.98
N LYS A 15 -24.50 5.50 -28.18
CA LYS A 15 -24.47 6.80 -27.50
C LYS A 15 -23.31 6.91 -26.50
N ASP A 16 -22.60 5.81 -26.27
CA ASP A 16 -21.50 5.70 -25.31
C ASP A 16 -20.20 6.37 -25.77
N LEU A 17 -20.05 6.67 -27.08
CA LEU A 17 -18.86 7.38 -27.59
C LEU A 17 -18.99 8.91 -27.56
N LEU A 18 -20.13 9.46 -27.12
CA LEU A 18 -20.33 10.91 -26.94
C LEU A 18 -20.34 11.34 -25.46
N ALA A 19 -20.18 10.40 -24.53
CA ALA A 19 -20.18 10.65 -23.08
C ALA A 19 -18.78 10.71 -22.44
N THR A 20 -17.70 10.62 -23.21
CA THR A 20 -16.38 11.12 -22.79
C THR A 20 -16.30 12.64 -22.99
N ARG A 21 -17.39 13.35 -22.64
CA ARG A 21 -17.37 14.79 -22.48
C ARG A 21 -16.59 15.07 -21.21
N TRP A 22 -15.28 15.22 -21.37
CA TRP A 22 -14.34 15.90 -20.48
C TRP A 22 -15.02 16.39 -19.18
N LYS A 23 -15.13 15.52 -18.17
CA LYS A 23 -15.17 15.97 -16.79
C LYS A 23 -13.81 16.62 -16.58
N ARG A 24 -13.68 17.90 -16.98
CA ARG A 24 -12.61 18.75 -16.49
C ARG A 24 -12.63 18.53 -14.98
N SER A 25 -11.49 18.17 -14.41
CA SER A 25 -11.34 18.10 -12.96
C SER A 25 -11.88 19.41 -12.41
N ASP A 26 -13.07 19.39 -11.81
CA ASP A 26 -13.62 20.59 -11.20
C ASP A 26 -12.52 21.08 -10.24
N PRO A 27 -11.99 22.31 -10.40
CA PRO A 27 -10.90 22.79 -9.55
C PRO A 27 -11.27 22.70 -8.07
N ASN A 28 -12.57 22.76 -7.78
CA ASN A 28 -13.15 22.53 -6.47
C ASN A 28 -12.86 21.11 -5.91
N ARG A 29 -12.96 20.04 -6.72
CA ARG A 29 -12.67 18.66 -6.26
C ARG A 29 -11.22 18.49 -5.82
N TYR A 30 -10.28 19.10 -6.55
CA TYR A 30 -8.86 19.03 -6.18
C TYR A 30 -8.61 19.81 -4.88
N TRP A 31 -9.17 21.01 -4.76
CA TRP A 31 -9.11 21.81 -3.54
C TRP A 31 -9.65 21.03 -2.33
N ARG A 32 -10.77 20.32 -2.47
CA ARG A 32 -11.35 19.50 -1.38
C ARG A 32 -10.42 18.39 -0.92
N VAL A 33 -9.86 17.61 -1.86
CA VAL A 33 -8.90 16.55 -1.52
C VAL A 33 -7.66 17.11 -0.83
N GLN A 34 -7.14 18.26 -1.28
CA GLN A 34 -6.03 18.94 -0.61
C GLN A 34 -6.35 19.33 0.84
N HIS A 35 -7.60 19.67 1.11
CA HIS A 35 -8.09 20.05 2.43
C HIS A 35 -8.64 18.86 3.23
N LYS A 36 -8.36 17.62 2.81
CA LYS A 36 -8.83 16.38 3.47
C LYS A 36 -10.35 16.29 3.55
N LEU A 37 -11.05 16.92 2.61
CA LEU A 37 -12.48 16.78 2.40
C LEU A 37 -12.74 15.69 1.33
N PRO A 38 -13.93 15.07 1.33
CA PRO A 38 -14.29 14.11 0.30
C PRO A 38 -14.25 14.73 -1.09
N LYS A 39 -14.17 13.89 -2.11
CA LYS A 39 -14.13 14.37 -3.50
C LYS A 39 -15.50 14.87 -3.93
N ASP A 40 -16.55 14.17 -3.52
CA ASP A 40 -17.96 14.51 -3.78
C ASP A 40 -18.63 15.05 -2.51
N ASP A 41 -19.49 16.07 -2.65
CA ASP A 41 -20.13 16.76 -1.51
C ASP A 41 -21.09 15.85 -0.73
N GLU A 42 -21.62 14.84 -1.42
CA GLU A 42 -22.61 13.89 -0.92
C GLU A 42 -22.01 12.60 -0.32
N GLU A 43 -20.68 12.44 -0.36
CA GLU A 43 -20.03 11.19 0.03
C GLU A 43 -20.07 11.00 1.56
N HIS A 44 -19.48 11.95 2.28
CA HIS A 44 -19.50 12.02 3.74
C HIS A 44 -19.38 13.47 4.21
N GLY A 45 -19.85 13.77 5.41
CA GLY A 45 -19.80 15.11 6.00
C GLY A 45 -21.15 15.58 6.52
N PRO A 46 -21.19 16.80 7.10
CA PRO A 46 -22.36 17.30 7.83
C PRO A 46 -23.60 17.41 6.94
N LEU A 47 -23.44 17.66 5.64
CA LEU A 47 -24.56 17.76 4.72
C LEU A 47 -25.31 16.42 4.52
N THR A 48 -24.62 15.30 4.63
CA THR A 48 -25.19 13.97 4.34
C THR A 48 -25.37 13.11 5.57
N ASP A 49 -24.51 13.31 6.58
CA ASP A 49 -24.49 12.47 7.78
C ASP A 49 -25.41 13.03 8.88
N LEU A 50 -25.75 14.32 8.86
CA LEU A 50 -26.71 14.89 9.80
C LEU A 50 -28.16 14.60 9.38
N PRO A 51 -29.10 14.55 10.34
CA PRO A 51 -30.51 14.44 10.03
C PRO A 51 -31.03 15.75 9.41
N ASP A 52 -31.86 15.63 8.37
CA ASP A 52 -32.45 16.79 7.69
C ASP A 52 -33.48 17.56 8.55
N TYR A 53 -34.03 16.90 9.57
CA TYR A 53 -35.03 17.47 10.48
C TYR A 53 -34.93 16.86 11.86
N SER A 54 -35.51 17.53 12.85
CA SER A 54 -35.77 17.03 14.21
C SER A 54 -37.24 17.27 14.56
N TYR A 55 -37.76 16.55 15.56
CA TYR A 55 -39.12 16.79 16.04
C TYR A 55 -39.16 18.07 16.90
N LEU A 56 -40.34 18.68 17.01
CA LEU A 56 -40.54 19.90 17.83
C LEU A 56 -40.18 19.69 19.31
N ASN A 57 -40.28 18.44 19.79
CA ASN A 57 -39.96 18.04 21.16
C ASN A 57 -38.45 17.82 21.39
N ASP A 58 -37.59 18.22 20.44
CA ASP A 58 -36.15 17.90 20.42
C ASP A 58 -35.83 16.40 20.41
N GLU A 59 -36.80 15.55 20.07
CA GLU A 59 -36.56 14.14 19.86
C GLU A 59 -35.69 13.95 18.60
N PRO A 60 -34.70 13.03 18.65
CA PRO A 60 -33.86 12.76 17.50
C PRO A 60 -34.69 12.13 16.37
N SER A 61 -34.38 12.53 15.14
CA SER A 61 -34.97 11.89 13.97
C SER A 61 -34.50 10.45 13.84
N HIS A 62 -35.36 9.61 13.27
CA HIS A 62 -35.01 8.23 12.97
C HIS A 62 -33.97 8.18 11.85
N LEU A 63 -33.13 7.14 11.89
CA LEU A 63 -32.06 6.98 10.91
C LEU A 63 -32.63 6.69 9.51
N SER A 64 -32.17 7.42 8.49
CA SER A 64 -32.56 7.14 7.11
C SER A 64 -32.04 5.76 6.65
N THR A 65 -32.70 5.16 5.66
CA THR A 65 -32.28 3.86 5.11
C THR A 65 -30.88 3.90 4.50
N SER A 66 -30.51 5.03 3.89
CA SER A 66 -29.18 5.25 3.33
C SER A 66 -28.11 5.33 4.42
N GLN A 67 -28.36 6.13 5.46
CA GLN A 67 -27.47 6.23 6.61
C GLN A 67 -27.28 4.86 7.26
N ARG A 68 -28.36 4.12 7.52
CA ARG A 68 -28.27 2.76 8.09
C ARG A 68 -27.36 1.85 7.27
N LYS A 69 -27.52 1.83 5.93
CA LYS A 69 -26.64 1.04 5.05
C LYS A 69 -25.19 1.47 5.14
N LYS A 70 -24.91 2.79 5.23
CA LYS A 70 -23.54 3.30 5.43
C LYS A 70 -22.96 2.82 6.76
N TYR A 71 -23.74 2.86 7.85
CA TYR A 71 -23.30 2.36 9.15
C TYR A 71 -22.98 0.86 9.11
N ASP A 72 -23.88 0.04 8.56
CA ASP A 72 -23.68 -1.40 8.47
C ASP A 72 -22.45 -1.74 7.61
N PHE A 73 -22.27 -1.04 6.48
CA PHE A 73 -21.10 -1.18 5.63
C PHE A 73 -19.81 -0.80 6.37
N ASN A 74 -19.77 0.37 7.01
CA ASN A 74 -18.60 0.83 7.75
C ASN A 74 -18.23 -0.13 8.90
N ALA A 75 -19.23 -0.67 9.61
CA ALA A 75 -19.01 -1.68 10.63
C ALA A 75 -18.35 -2.94 10.05
N SER A 76 -18.82 -3.43 8.91
CA SER A 76 -18.22 -4.58 8.22
C SER A 76 -16.78 -4.33 7.76
N VAL A 77 -16.49 -3.12 7.28
CA VAL A 77 -15.14 -2.72 6.87
C VAL A 77 -14.20 -2.69 8.07
N VAL A 78 -14.63 -2.09 9.19
CA VAL A 78 -13.83 -2.04 10.42
C VAL A 78 -13.56 -3.44 10.96
N HIS A 79 -14.57 -4.31 10.97
CA HIS A 79 -14.41 -5.72 11.35
C HIS A 79 -13.35 -6.40 10.49
N ARG A 80 -13.41 -6.22 9.17
CA ARG A 80 -12.46 -6.83 8.25
C ARG A 80 -11.03 -6.31 8.43
N ILE A 81 -10.87 -5.02 8.72
CA ILE A 81 -9.55 -4.44 9.03
C ILE A 81 -8.96 -5.12 10.27
N HIS A 82 -9.77 -5.28 11.32
CA HIS A 82 -9.33 -5.90 12.56
C HIS A 82 -8.93 -7.37 12.38
N GLU A 83 -9.70 -8.14 11.62
CA GLU A 83 -9.35 -9.52 11.25
C GLU A 83 -7.99 -9.59 10.54
N LEU A 84 -7.79 -8.77 9.53
CA LEU A 84 -6.55 -8.76 8.74
C LEU A 84 -5.34 -8.34 9.57
N ASP A 85 -5.52 -7.40 10.50
CA ASP A 85 -4.45 -6.97 11.41
C ASP A 85 -4.06 -8.12 12.36
N ALA A 86 -5.04 -8.83 12.91
CA ALA A 86 -4.80 -10.00 13.75
C ALA A 86 -4.10 -11.14 12.98
N GLU A 87 -4.52 -11.41 11.74
CA GLU A 87 -3.87 -12.39 10.85
C GLU A 87 -2.40 -12.02 10.59
N LEU A 88 -2.11 -10.74 10.36
CA LEU A 88 -0.76 -10.23 10.10
C LEU A 88 0.13 -10.37 11.33
N ILE A 89 -0.37 -10.00 12.52
CA ILE A 89 0.35 -10.17 13.79
C ILE A 89 0.70 -11.64 14.02
N ASN A 90 -0.28 -12.54 13.86
CA ASN A 90 -0.07 -13.97 14.02
C ASN A 90 0.97 -14.51 13.02
N ALA A 91 0.89 -14.11 11.75
CA ALA A 91 1.88 -14.51 10.75
C ALA A 91 3.32 -14.07 11.10
N LYS A 92 3.48 -12.87 11.66
CA LYS A 92 4.78 -12.37 12.15
C LYS A 92 5.29 -13.20 13.32
N GLU A 93 4.45 -13.52 14.29
CA GLU A 93 4.82 -14.34 15.45
C GLU A 93 5.26 -15.74 15.04
N LEU A 94 4.49 -16.39 14.15
CA LEU A 94 4.83 -17.71 13.62
C LEU A 94 6.16 -17.70 12.85
N TYR A 95 6.41 -16.64 12.08
CA TYR A 95 7.67 -16.49 11.36
C TYR A 95 8.86 -16.28 12.30
N ALA A 96 8.71 -15.43 13.33
CA ALA A 96 9.74 -15.23 14.35
C ALA A 96 10.09 -16.55 15.06
N LYS A 97 9.06 -17.30 15.50
CA LYS A 97 9.24 -18.62 16.13
C LYS A 97 9.95 -19.63 15.22
N LYS A 98 9.65 -19.59 13.91
CA LYS A 98 10.33 -20.45 12.92
C LYS A 98 11.81 -20.08 12.77
N ILE A 99 12.15 -18.79 12.79
CA ILE A 99 13.55 -18.36 12.74
C ILE A 99 14.29 -18.83 13.99
N GLU A 100 13.70 -18.63 15.17
CA GLU A 100 14.27 -19.07 16.44
C GLU A 100 14.56 -20.59 16.44
N SER A 101 13.60 -21.41 15.98
CA SER A 101 13.81 -22.87 15.89
C SER A 101 14.93 -23.24 14.92
N THR A 102 15.00 -22.59 13.75
CA THR A 102 16.10 -22.85 12.79
C THR A 102 17.47 -22.46 13.34
N MET A 103 17.54 -21.40 14.16
CA MET A 103 18.76 -20.96 14.83
C MET A 103 19.20 -21.96 15.91
N THR A 104 18.25 -22.48 16.70
CA THR A 104 18.56 -23.52 17.70
C THR A 104 19.06 -24.80 17.05
N ASP A 105 18.43 -25.24 15.95
CA ASP A 105 18.84 -26.44 15.21
C ASP A 105 20.26 -26.31 14.65
N TYR A 106 20.60 -25.13 14.12
CA TYR A 106 21.95 -24.81 13.66
C TYR A 106 22.97 -24.86 14.81
N ASN A 107 22.65 -24.27 15.95
CA ASN A 107 23.56 -24.27 17.11
C ASN A 107 23.82 -25.68 17.63
N ILE A 108 22.78 -26.53 17.70
CA ILE A 108 22.90 -27.94 18.09
C ILE A 108 23.82 -28.69 17.11
N THR A 109 23.62 -28.53 15.80
CA THR A 109 24.46 -29.18 14.79
C THR A 109 25.92 -28.73 14.86
N VAL A 110 26.18 -27.45 15.12
CA VAL A 110 27.54 -26.93 15.32
C VAL A 110 28.19 -27.53 16.57
N GLN A 111 27.47 -27.62 17.70
CA GLN A 111 27.98 -28.23 18.93
C GLN A 111 28.32 -29.72 18.73
N ILE A 112 27.44 -30.47 18.07
CA ILE A 112 27.69 -31.88 17.72
C ILE A 112 28.95 -31.99 16.84
N ALA A 113 29.08 -31.16 15.81
CA ALA A 113 30.25 -31.18 14.93
C ALA A 113 31.57 -30.81 15.64
N GLN A 114 31.51 -29.95 16.66
CA GLN A 114 32.67 -29.62 17.50
C GLN A 114 33.06 -30.79 18.41
N HIS A 115 32.09 -31.49 19.01
CA HIS A 115 32.36 -32.66 19.84
C HIS A 115 32.86 -33.88 19.04
N ILE A 116 32.44 -34.05 17.78
CA ILE A 116 32.94 -35.14 16.92
C ILE A 116 34.42 -34.92 16.50
N LYS A 117 34.94 -33.69 16.54
CA LYS A 117 36.34 -33.35 16.20
C LYS A 117 37.37 -33.71 17.31
N THR A 118 37.05 -34.63 18.21
CA THR A 118 38.07 -35.25 19.06
C THR A 118 39.07 -36.05 18.21
N PRO A 119 40.38 -36.03 18.54
CA PRO A 119 41.45 -36.48 17.66
C PRO A 119 41.48 -38.00 17.53
N SER A 120 40.84 -38.52 16.48
CA SER A 120 41.19 -39.83 15.92
C SER A 120 42.04 -39.61 14.68
N SER A 121 43.35 -39.67 14.89
CA SER A 121 44.42 -40.08 13.95
C SER A 121 44.18 -39.93 12.43
N SER A 122 44.94 -39.00 11.83
CA SER A 122 45.54 -39.06 10.49
C SER A 122 44.65 -39.29 9.25
N LYS A 123 44.44 -38.23 8.47
CA LYS A 123 44.81 -38.10 7.03
C LYS A 123 44.21 -36.79 6.48
N LYS A 124 45.06 -35.85 6.09
CA LYS A 124 44.67 -34.57 5.46
C LYS A 124 44.07 -34.85 4.08
N THR A 125 42.77 -34.63 3.92
CA THR A 125 42.14 -34.41 2.61
C THR A 125 41.68 -32.96 2.50
N LYS A 126 42.07 -32.34 1.38
CA LYS A 126 41.85 -30.94 1.03
C LYS A 126 40.36 -30.74 0.70
N ILE A 127 39.58 -30.28 1.67
CA ILE A 127 38.17 -29.92 1.46
C ILE A 127 38.11 -28.50 0.90
N GLN A 128 37.61 -28.38 -0.34
CA GLN A 128 37.28 -27.12 -0.98
C GLN A 128 36.12 -26.45 -0.23
N SER A 129 36.27 -25.15 -0.02
CA SER A 129 35.35 -24.24 0.66
C SER A 129 33.97 -24.22 0.01
N LEU A 130 32.94 -24.57 0.78
CA LEU A 130 31.54 -24.33 0.40
C LEU A 130 31.13 -22.92 0.82
N ASP A 131 30.50 -22.23 -0.12
CA ASP A 131 30.11 -20.83 -0.07
C ASP A 131 29.23 -20.48 1.13
N LYS A 132 29.71 -19.52 1.93
CA LYS A 132 28.94 -18.84 2.96
C LYS A 132 27.90 -17.94 2.27
N LYS A 133 26.73 -18.46 1.94
CA LYS A 133 25.57 -17.58 1.66
C LYS A 133 25.18 -16.91 2.97
N ALA A 134 25.42 -15.61 3.02
CA ALA A 134 25.20 -14.74 4.16
C ALA A 134 23.78 -14.89 4.71
N ILE A 135 23.69 -15.17 6.01
CA ILE A 135 22.46 -15.00 6.78
C ILE A 135 22.19 -13.50 6.80
N PRO A 136 21.08 -12.99 6.25
CA PRO A 136 20.75 -11.58 6.39
C PRO A 136 20.47 -11.31 7.87
N SER A 137 21.24 -10.39 8.47
CA SER A 137 20.98 -9.87 9.81
C SER A 137 19.60 -9.22 9.82
N ILE A 138 18.68 -9.77 10.60
CA ILE A 138 17.38 -9.15 10.85
C ILE A 138 17.65 -7.94 11.73
N SER A 139 17.64 -6.76 11.11
CA SER A 139 17.52 -5.49 11.83
C SER A 139 16.17 -5.45 12.54
N ASN A 140 16.18 -4.85 13.73
CA ASN A 140 15.03 -4.62 14.60
C ASN A 140 13.78 -4.16 13.83
N PRO A 141 12.59 -4.78 14.00
CA PRO A 141 11.37 -4.34 13.33
C PRO A 141 10.77 -3.03 13.87
N ASN A 142 11.34 -2.46 14.95
CA ASN A 142 10.86 -1.22 15.58
C ASN A 142 11.68 0.04 15.22
N GLU A 143 12.60 -0.03 14.26
CA GLU A 143 13.47 1.10 13.91
C GLU A 143 13.20 1.62 12.49
N TYR A 144 11.97 2.12 12.27
CA TYR A 144 11.67 3.01 11.14
C TYR A 144 11.73 4.46 11.60
N SER A 145 12.83 4.89 12.22
CA SER A 145 13.20 6.30 12.17
C SER A 145 13.95 6.49 10.85
N LEU A 146 13.30 7.10 9.85
CA LEU A 146 14.01 7.61 8.68
C LEU A 146 15.20 8.43 9.17
N GLN A 147 16.43 8.01 8.85
CA GLN A 147 17.60 8.77 9.24
C GLN A 147 17.50 10.17 8.60
N PRO A 148 17.51 11.27 9.39
CA PRO A 148 17.28 12.62 8.89
C PRO A 148 18.31 13.04 7.82
N ASN A 149 19.46 12.38 7.80
CA ASN A 149 20.56 12.66 6.87
C ASN A 149 20.23 12.32 5.41
N LEU A 150 19.40 11.30 5.16
CA LEU A 150 19.06 10.87 3.80
C LEU A 150 18.02 11.81 3.16
N LEU A 151 17.10 12.34 3.99
CA LEU A 151 16.13 13.33 3.55
C LEU A 151 16.81 14.66 3.19
N ASN A 152 17.78 15.09 4.00
CA ASN A 152 18.55 16.31 3.76
C ASN A 152 19.43 16.17 2.49
N ALA A 153 20.07 15.02 2.30
CA ALA A 153 20.89 14.77 1.10
C ALA A 153 20.05 14.79 -0.20
N LEU A 154 18.82 14.27 -0.18
CA LEU A 154 17.90 14.34 -1.32
C LEU A 154 17.40 15.77 -1.58
N CYS A 155 17.21 16.56 -0.51
CA CYS A 155 16.84 17.98 -0.62
C CYS A 155 17.98 18.81 -1.24
N GLU A 156 19.22 18.58 -0.83
CA GLU A 156 20.40 19.23 -1.41
C GLU A 156 20.61 18.83 -2.89
N ALA A 157 20.40 17.57 -3.24
CA ALA A 157 20.50 17.12 -4.63
C ALA A 157 19.44 17.77 -5.55
N THR A 158 18.20 17.94 -5.07
CA THR A 158 17.12 18.54 -5.87
C THR A 158 17.29 20.06 -6.03
N THR A 159 17.82 20.76 -5.03
CA THR A 159 18.17 22.19 -5.15
C THR A 159 19.32 22.41 -6.13
N TYR A 160 20.33 21.54 -6.14
CA TYR A 160 21.43 21.63 -7.11
C TYR A 160 20.93 21.40 -8.55
N ILE A 161 20.16 20.34 -8.79
CA ILE A 161 19.63 20.03 -10.13
C ILE A 161 18.73 21.15 -10.66
N SER A 162 17.85 21.70 -9.82
CA SER A 162 16.99 22.83 -10.23
C SER A 162 17.79 24.10 -10.55
N SER A 163 18.86 24.40 -9.81
CA SER A 163 19.74 25.55 -10.10
C SER A 163 20.49 25.42 -11.43
N VAL A 164 20.97 24.20 -11.75
CA VAL A 164 21.68 23.92 -13.00
C VAL A 164 20.72 23.99 -14.19
N LEU A 165 19.53 23.40 -14.06
CA LEU A 165 18.50 23.46 -15.10
C LEU A 165 18.03 24.89 -15.35
N PHE A 166 17.85 25.69 -14.30
CA PHE A 166 17.47 27.09 -14.44
C PHE A 166 18.58 27.90 -15.16
N SER A 167 19.84 27.65 -14.82
CA SER A 167 20.97 28.30 -15.48
C SER A 167 21.08 27.93 -16.96
N LEU A 168 20.86 26.66 -17.31
CA LEU A 168 20.82 26.19 -18.70
C LEU A 168 19.63 26.79 -19.47
N LEU A 169 18.46 26.88 -18.84
CA LEU A 169 17.27 27.48 -19.43
C LEU A 169 17.48 28.98 -19.72
N VAL A 170 18.04 29.73 -18.78
CA VAL A 170 18.36 31.15 -18.95
C VAL A 170 19.39 31.36 -20.07
N LYS A 171 20.38 30.46 -20.18
CA LYS A 171 21.36 30.52 -21.26
C LYS A 171 20.73 30.25 -22.63
N TRP A 172 19.83 29.26 -22.72
CA TRP A 172 19.11 28.92 -23.95
C TRP A 172 18.16 30.04 -24.42
N ILE A 173 17.55 30.80 -23.50
CA ILE A 173 16.68 31.94 -23.85
C ILE A 173 17.48 33.14 -24.40
N ARG A 174 18.78 33.22 -24.11
CA ARG A 174 19.61 34.39 -24.42
C ARG A 174 20.43 34.26 -25.71
N GLU A 175 20.55 33.05 -26.25
CA GLU A 175 21.09 32.75 -27.59
C GLU A 175 19.99 32.81 -28.65
#